data_AF-A0A109GD83-F1
#
_entry.id   AF-A0A109GD83-F1
#
_cell.length_a   1.000
_cell.length_b   1.000
_cell.length_c   1.000
_cell.angle_alpha   90.00
_cell.angle_beta   90.00
_cell.angle_gamma   90.00
#
_symmetry.space_group_name_H-M   'P 1'
#
loop_
_entity.id
_entity.type
_entity.pdbx_description
1 polymer ?
#
loop_
_entity_poly.entity_id
_entity_poly.type
_entity_poly.pdbx_seq_one_letter_code
_entity_poly.pdbx_strand_id
1 'polypeptide(L)'
;MKKLVGIGLAAAISFGALSGCSLLGEKANGFVLYGTEEQVAQIADKNKKEVKEKDVYKMKLTTLEDKKVLVMDKKTGEELVKKELLQKVDEKDDTKPLDKLPAVTTEQGVLFAKNKVENATIDGAKLKYEGNTIIGSGRAYADMFAIVDDATYGNVKGEEKSVGVLKFDKDPSKEFPGKNGVEGAQLVKIKK
;
A
#
# COMPACT_ATOMS: atom_id res chain seq x y z
N MET A 1 -42.24 -62.21 5.24
CA MET A 1 -40.87 -61.73 5.53
C MET A 1 -40.19 -61.32 4.24
N LYS A 2 -39.88 -60.03 4.08
CA LYS A 2 -38.68 -59.45 3.43
C LYS A 2 -38.88 -57.93 3.40
N LYS A 3 -38.11 -57.25 4.25
CA LYS A 3 -38.06 -55.79 4.42
C LYS A 3 -37.26 -55.20 3.26
N LEU A 4 -37.72 -54.13 2.63
CA LEU A 4 -36.86 -53.20 1.89
C LEU A 4 -37.31 -51.77 2.22
N VAL A 5 -36.55 -51.17 3.11
CA VAL A 5 -36.68 -49.79 3.59
C VAL A 5 -36.20 -48.88 2.47
N GLY A 6 -37.08 -48.02 1.98
CA GLY A 6 -36.74 -46.97 1.02
C GLY A 6 -35.79 -45.95 1.66
N ILE A 7 -34.57 -45.89 1.13
CA ILE A 7 -33.56 -44.89 1.49
C ILE A 7 -34.02 -43.55 0.89
N GLY A 8 -34.54 -42.66 1.74
CA GLY A 8 -34.73 -41.27 1.38
C GLY A 8 -33.37 -40.59 1.28
N LEU A 9 -33.01 -40.10 0.08
CA LEU A 9 -31.82 -39.27 -0.13
C LEU A 9 -31.89 -38.03 0.76
N ALA A 10 -31.08 -37.99 1.81
CA ALA A 10 -30.71 -36.73 2.45
C ALA A 10 -29.65 -36.05 1.58
N ALA A 11 -30.06 -35.04 0.81
CA ALA A 11 -29.13 -34.10 0.20
C ALA A 11 -28.52 -33.24 1.31
N ALA A 12 -27.47 -33.75 1.96
CA ALA A 12 -26.61 -32.93 2.79
C ALA A 12 -25.85 -31.98 1.85
N ILE A 13 -26.31 -30.74 1.80
CA ILE A 13 -25.60 -29.62 1.18
C ILE A 13 -24.22 -29.64 1.83
N SER A 14 -23.21 -30.05 1.07
CA SER A 14 -21.83 -29.84 1.42
C SER A 14 -21.67 -28.33 1.57
N PHE A 15 -21.54 -27.88 2.82
CA PHE A 15 -20.87 -26.63 3.11
C PHE A 15 -19.47 -26.78 2.54
N GLY A 16 -19.31 -26.38 1.27
CA GLY A 16 -18.01 -26.13 0.69
C GLY A 16 -17.29 -25.25 1.68
N ALA A 17 -16.13 -25.70 2.11
CA ALA A 17 -15.22 -24.91 2.89
C ALA A 17 -15.08 -23.55 2.20
N LEU A 18 -15.75 -22.53 2.76
CA LEU A 18 -15.39 -21.14 2.55
C LEU A 18 -14.04 -20.97 3.25
N SER A 19 -12.98 -21.47 2.62
CA SER A 19 -11.59 -21.06 2.86
C SER A 19 -11.37 -19.64 2.31
N GLY A 20 -12.35 -18.76 2.57
CA GLY A 20 -12.27 -17.34 2.33
C GLY A 20 -12.27 -16.65 3.68
N CYS A 21 -11.08 -16.38 4.22
CA CYS A 21 -10.85 -15.40 5.27
C CYS A 21 -11.23 -13.98 4.79
N SER A 22 -12.51 -13.74 4.51
CA SER A 22 -13.03 -12.41 4.15
C SER A 22 -14.43 -12.12 4.68
N LEU A 23 -15.10 -13.10 5.30
CA LEU A 23 -16.45 -12.90 5.87
C LEU A 23 -16.46 -12.13 7.22
N LEU A 24 -15.31 -12.01 7.89
CA LEU A 24 -15.20 -11.34 9.20
C LEU A 24 -14.04 -10.31 9.29
N GLY A 25 -13.36 -10.03 8.17
CA GLY A 25 -12.32 -9.00 8.13
C GLY A 25 -12.91 -7.60 8.02
N GLU A 26 -12.27 -6.61 8.64
CA GLU A 26 -12.63 -5.21 8.39
C GLU A 26 -12.47 -4.89 6.90
N LYS A 27 -13.54 -4.40 6.29
CA LYS A 27 -13.57 -4.12 4.85
C LYS A 27 -12.63 -2.98 4.51
N ALA A 28 -12.04 -3.05 3.33
CA ALA A 28 -11.31 -1.93 2.76
C ALA A 28 -12.23 -0.71 2.66
N ASN A 29 -11.65 0.48 2.80
CA ASN A 29 -12.35 1.75 2.76
C ASN A 29 -11.55 2.82 2.02
N GLY A 30 -10.54 2.43 1.24
CA GLY A 30 -9.70 3.39 0.56
C GLY A 30 -8.86 2.82 -0.57
N PHE A 31 -8.25 3.73 -1.31
CA PHE A 31 -7.27 3.43 -2.34
C PHE A 31 -5.99 4.23 -2.13
N VAL A 32 -4.86 3.57 -2.36
CA VAL A 32 -3.59 4.24 -2.66
C VAL A 32 -3.38 4.21 -4.18
N LEU A 33 -3.23 5.38 -4.79
CA LEU A 33 -3.06 5.58 -6.22
C LEU A 33 -1.66 6.13 -6.49
N TYR A 34 -1.05 5.71 -7.60
CA TYR A 34 0.27 6.13 -8.04
C TYR A 34 0.21 6.61 -9.49
N GLY A 35 0.74 7.78 -9.77
CA GLY A 35 0.84 8.31 -11.13
C GLY A 35 1.26 9.77 -11.13
N THR A 36 0.91 10.49 -12.18
CA THR A 36 1.04 11.95 -12.22
C THR A 36 0.00 12.64 -11.34
N GLU A 37 0.24 13.91 -11.01
CA GLU A 37 -0.73 14.75 -10.28
C GLU A 37 -2.07 14.82 -11.01
N GLU A 38 -2.05 14.97 -12.33
CA GLU A 38 -3.25 15.01 -13.16
C GLU A 38 -4.04 13.70 -13.09
N GLN A 39 -3.39 12.54 -13.27
CA GLN A 39 -4.06 11.25 -13.22
C GLN A 39 -4.72 11.00 -11.86
N VAL A 40 -4.02 11.32 -10.75
CA VAL A 40 -4.57 11.19 -9.40
C VAL A 40 -5.75 12.16 -9.19
N ALA A 41 -5.63 13.39 -9.66
CA ALA A 41 -6.69 14.39 -9.55
C ALA A 41 -7.94 13.97 -10.33
N GLN A 42 -7.79 13.53 -11.58
CA GLN A 42 -8.89 13.05 -12.42
C GLN A 42 -9.67 11.92 -11.75
N ILE A 43 -8.98 10.98 -11.10
CA ILE A 43 -9.63 9.90 -10.36
C ILE A 43 -10.39 10.42 -9.15
N ALA A 44 -9.79 11.29 -8.36
CA ALA A 44 -10.46 11.86 -7.20
C ALA A 44 -11.72 12.65 -7.63
N ASP A 45 -11.63 13.43 -8.70
CA ASP A 45 -12.74 14.25 -9.20
C ASP A 45 -13.88 13.39 -9.78
N LYS A 46 -13.54 12.29 -10.46
CA LYS A 46 -14.51 11.32 -10.96
C LYS A 46 -15.33 10.67 -9.84
N ASN A 47 -14.74 10.52 -8.65
CA ASN A 47 -15.35 9.86 -7.49
C ASN A 47 -15.62 10.84 -6.32
N LYS A 48 -15.72 12.15 -6.60
CA LYS A 48 -15.79 13.19 -5.57
C LYS A 48 -17.02 13.13 -4.67
N LYS A 49 -18.08 12.42 -5.07
CA LYS A 49 -19.30 12.27 -4.26
C LYS A 49 -19.12 11.21 -3.18
N GLU A 50 -18.25 10.23 -3.45
CA GLU A 50 -17.99 9.05 -2.65
C GLU A 50 -16.72 9.20 -1.79
N VAL A 51 -15.72 9.95 -2.28
CA VAL A 51 -14.49 10.27 -1.54
C VAL A 51 -14.78 11.26 -0.40
N LYS A 52 -14.35 10.91 0.81
CA LYS A 52 -14.45 11.74 2.02
C LYS A 52 -13.18 12.46 2.39
N GLU A 53 -12.06 11.80 2.18
CA GLU A 53 -10.75 12.33 2.49
C GLU A 53 -9.85 12.07 1.29
N LYS A 54 -9.11 13.09 0.89
CA LYS A 54 -8.16 13.05 -0.21
C LYS A 54 -6.89 13.70 0.29
N ASP A 55 -5.83 12.90 0.35
CA ASP A 55 -4.47 13.40 0.50
C ASP A 55 -3.69 13.07 -0.77
N VAL A 56 -2.83 14.00 -1.20
CA VAL A 56 -1.93 13.79 -2.33
C VAL A 56 -0.53 14.15 -1.89
N TYR A 57 0.36 13.18 -1.98
CA TYR A 57 1.76 13.32 -1.59
C TYR A 57 2.63 13.34 -2.84
N LYS A 58 3.51 14.33 -2.94
CA LYS A 58 4.55 14.35 -3.96
C LYS A 58 5.68 13.44 -3.53
N MET A 59 6.07 12.53 -4.41
CA MET A 59 7.18 11.59 -4.22
C MET A 59 8.08 11.62 -5.44
N LYS A 60 9.30 11.12 -5.31
CA LYS A 60 10.25 11.01 -6.43
C LYS A 60 10.51 9.55 -6.74
N LEU A 61 10.33 9.17 -8.00
CA LEU A 61 10.69 7.85 -8.48
C LEU A 61 12.11 7.89 -9.05
N THR A 62 12.99 7.07 -8.49
CA THR A 62 14.38 6.93 -8.94
C THR A 62 14.75 5.45 -8.98
N THR A 63 16.02 5.14 -9.26
CA THR A 63 16.53 3.78 -9.33
C THR A 63 17.73 3.59 -8.41
N LEU A 64 17.77 2.45 -7.73
CA LEU A 64 18.92 1.98 -6.95
C LEU A 64 19.15 0.51 -7.32
N GLU A 65 20.34 0.15 -7.80
CA GLU A 65 20.64 -1.21 -8.28
C GLU A 65 19.60 -1.74 -9.29
N ASP A 66 19.27 -0.93 -10.29
CA ASP A 66 18.27 -1.20 -11.34
C ASP A 66 16.83 -1.47 -10.86
N LYS A 67 16.55 -1.23 -9.58
CA LYS A 67 15.23 -1.37 -8.96
C LYS A 67 14.61 -0.01 -8.72
N LYS A 68 13.29 0.09 -8.89
CA LYS A 68 12.53 1.32 -8.66
C LYS A 68 12.46 1.64 -7.17
N VAL A 69 12.88 2.84 -6.80
CA VAL A 69 12.75 3.38 -5.44
C VAL A 69 11.78 4.54 -5.48
N LEU A 70 10.69 4.45 -4.73
CA LEU A 70 9.81 5.58 -4.47
C LEU A 70 10.28 6.28 -3.19
N VAL A 71 10.80 7.50 -3.36
CA VAL A 71 11.36 8.33 -2.29
C VAL A 71 10.32 9.33 -1.82
N MET A 72 10.15 9.44 -0.51
CA MET A 72 9.30 10.44 0.14
C MET A 72 10.09 11.19 1.23
N ASP A 73 9.60 12.38 1.59
CA ASP A 73 10.09 13.11 2.74
C ASP A 73 9.60 12.47 4.06
N LYS A 74 10.23 12.88 5.17
CA LYS A 74 9.95 12.33 6.49
C LYS A 74 8.52 12.63 6.91
N LYS A 75 8.06 13.86 6.67
CA LYS A 75 6.70 14.29 6.99
C LYS A 75 5.64 13.39 6.33
N THR A 76 5.81 13.06 5.06
CA THR A 76 4.93 12.14 4.34
C THR A 76 4.98 10.74 4.94
N GLY A 77 6.18 10.24 5.26
CA GLY A 77 6.35 8.95 5.94
C GLY A 77 5.57 8.88 7.27
N GLU A 78 5.62 9.95 8.07
CA GLU A 78 4.88 10.07 9.34
C GLU A 78 3.34 10.08 9.13
N GLU A 79 2.84 10.78 8.12
CA GLU A 79 1.43 10.75 7.75
C GLU A 79 0.96 9.36 7.32
N LEU A 80 1.76 8.64 6.53
CA LEU A 80 1.44 7.27 6.13
C LEU A 80 1.47 6.30 7.32
N VAL A 81 2.32 6.51 8.32
CA VAL A 81 2.27 5.74 9.58
C VAL A 81 0.96 5.99 10.33
N LYS A 82 0.55 7.26 10.49
CA LYS A 82 -0.71 7.62 11.19
C LYS A 82 -1.93 6.98 10.53
N LYS A 83 -1.92 6.89 9.20
CA LYS A 83 -2.98 6.28 8.39
C LYS A 83 -2.92 4.75 8.35
N GLU A 84 -1.94 4.13 9.01
CA GLU A 84 -1.63 2.71 8.96
C GLU A 84 -1.39 2.22 7.52
N LEU A 85 -0.71 3.03 6.70
CA LEU A 85 -0.42 2.70 5.30
C LEU A 85 1.00 2.19 5.09
N LEU A 86 1.93 2.44 6.01
CA LEU A 86 3.20 1.70 6.03
C LEU A 86 2.99 0.37 6.75
N GLN A 87 3.13 -0.73 6.03
CA GLN A 87 2.88 -2.08 6.52
C GLN A 87 4.17 -2.90 6.50
N LYS A 88 4.57 -3.43 7.66
CA LYS A 88 5.62 -4.44 7.77
C LYS A 88 5.09 -5.77 7.25
N VAL A 89 5.87 -6.42 6.41
CA VAL A 89 5.59 -7.77 5.89
C VAL A 89 6.43 -8.77 6.67
N ASP A 90 5.80 -9.78 7.25
CA ASP A 90 6.50 -10.86 7.95
C ASP A 90 6.86 -12.03 7.02
N GLU A 91 7.48 -13.08 7.58
CA GLU A 91 7.96 -14.23 6.82
C GLU A 91 6.85 -15.07 6.16
N LYS A 92 5.59 -14.88 6.57
CA LYS A 92 4.41 -15.56 6.01
C LYS A 92 3.68 -14.69 4.99
N ASP A 93 4.28 -13.58 4.59
CA ASP A 93 3.67 -12.54 3.76
C ASP A 93 2.44 -11.86 4.40
N ASP A 94 2.24 -12.02 5.73
CA ASP A 94 1.23 -11.28 6.47
C ASP A 94 1.70 -9.83 6.70
N THR A 95 0.75 -8.90 6.76
CA THR A 95 1.02 -7.47 6.93
C THR A 95 0.57 -6.95 8.29
N LYS A 96 1.37 -6.08 8.89
CA LYS A 96 1.04 -5.36 10.12
C LYS A 96 1.43 -3.89 10.01
N PRO A 97 0.61 -2.94 10.51
CA PRO A 97 0.97 -1.53 10.50
C PRO A 97 2.31 -1.29 11.19
N LEU A 98 3.10 -0.40 10.61
CA LEU A 98 4.31 0.11 11.23
C LEU A 98 3.92 1.08 12.35
N ASP A 99 4.22 0.74 13.61
CA ASP A 99 3.82 1.55 14.77
C ASP A 99 4.41 2.97 14.77
N LYS A 100 5.67 3.08 14.35
CA LYS A 100 6.41 4.34 14.26
C LYS A 100 7.45 4.28 13.15
N LEU A 101 7.72 5.44 12.58
CA LEU A 101 8.80 5.59 11.62
C LEU A 101 10.17 5.32 12.30
N PRO A 102 11.09 4.56 11.67
CA PRO A 102 12.47 4.49 12.13
C PRO A 102 13.14 5.86 12.11
N ALA A 103 14.30 5.99 12.76
CA ALA A 103 14.99 7.27 12.82
C ALA A 103 15.44 7.72 11.42
N VAL A 104 14.97 8.90 11.02
CA VAL A 104 15.37 9.61 9.79
C VAL A 104 16.03 10.93 10.22
N THR A 105 17.27 11.13 9.76
CA THR A 105 18.07 12.35 9.99
C THR A 105 18.53 12.94 8.66
N THR A 106 19.11 14.14 8.70
CA THR A 106 19.69 14.81 7.53
C THR A 106 20.81 14.00 6.87
N GLU A 107 21.57 13.23 7.65
CA GLU A 107 22.70 12.41 7.17
C GLU A 107 22.29 10.99 6.78
N GLN A 108 21.17 10.49 7.31
CA GLN A 108 20.77 9.10 7.16
C GLN A 108 19.25 8.96 7.03
N GLY A 109 18.83 8.51 5.85
CA GLY A 109 17.47 8.08 5.58
C GLY A 109 17.25 6.60 5.87
N VAL A 110 16.05 6.16 5.53
CA VAL A 110 15.55 4.79 5.69
C VAL A 110 15.26 4.20 4.32
N LEU A 111 15.57 2.92 4.15
CA LEU A 111 15.20 2.12 2.99
C LEU A 111 14.40 0.90 3.42
N PHE A 112 13.26 0.70 2.79
CA PHE A 112 12.43 -0.48 2.91
C PHE A 112 12.45 -1.28 1.61
N ALA A 113 12.83 -2.55 1.71
CA ALA A 113 12.97 -3.45 0.56
C ALA A 113 12.65 -4.88 0.98
N LYS A 114 12.28 -5.74 0.03
CA LYS A 114 11.99 -7.15 0.33
C LYS A 114 13.22 -7.89 0.88
N ASN A 115 14.38 -7.64 0.26
CA ASN A 115 15.66 -8.22 0.65
C ASN A 115 16.54 -7.13 1.25
N LYS A 116 17.48 -7.53 2.12
CA LYS A 116 18.49 -6.62 2.68
C LYS A 116 19.29 -5.97 1.54
N VAL A 117 19.46 -4.65 1.64
CA VAL A 117 20.31 -3.85 0.76
C VAL A 117 21.37 -3.19 1.63
N GLU A 118 22.64 -3.38 1.31
CA GLU A 118 23.75 -2.82 2.06
C GLU A 118 24.32 -1.57 1.39
N ASN A 119 24.79 -0.61 2.17
CA ASN A 119 25.46 0.61 1.68
C ASN A 119 24.64 1.41 0.65
N ALA A 120 23.31 1.34 0.73
CA ALA A 120 22.41 2.06 -0.16
C ALA A 120 22.60 3.58 -0.02
N THR A 121 22.66 4.27 -1.16
CA THR A 121 22.72 5.73 -1.23
C THR A 121 21.82 6.26 -2.33
N ILE A 122 21.19 7.41 -2.11
CA ILE A 122 20.45 8.16 -3.13
C ILE A 122 20.92 9.60 -3.08
N ASP A 123 21.49 10.08 -4.20
CA ASP A 123 22.02 11.45 -4.34
C ASP A 123 22.95 11.86 -3.18
N GLY A 124 23.79 10.94 -2.72
CA GLY A 124 24.74 11.15 -1.63
C GLY A 124 24.18 10.94 -0.22
N ALA A 125 22.85 10.85 -0.06
CA ALA A 125 22.23 10.52 1.22
C ALA A 125 22.36 9.01 1.49
N LYS A 126 22.89 8.65 2.66
CA LYS A 126 22.98 7.25 3.09
C LYS A 126 21.60 6.74 3.51
N LEU A 127 21.28 5.51 3.15
CA LEU A 127 20.03 4.87 3.53
C LEU A 127 20.31 3.63 4.37
N LYS A 128 19.67 3.56 5.53
CA LYS A 128 19.69 2.37 6.38
C LYS A 128 18.52 1.46 6.02
N TYR A 129 18.83 0.20 5.76
CA TYR A 129 17.82 -0.83 5.58
C TYR A 129 17.07 -1.08 6.90
N GLU A 130 15.74 -0.92 6.88
CA GLU A 130 14.84 -1.09 8.04
C GLU A 130 13.75 -2.15 7.78
N GLY A 131 14.07 -3.14 6.96
CA GLY A 131 13.22 -4.31 6.74
C GLY A 131 12.26 -4.22 5.55
N ASN A 132 11.44 -5.27 5.43
CA ASN A 132 10.43 -5.39 4.39
C ASN A 132 9.14 -4.65 4.79
N THR A 133 9.13 -3.34 4.55
CA THR A 133 7.93 -2.51 4.68
C THR A 133 7.43 -2.12 3.28
N ILE A 134 6.11 -2.02 3.13
CA ILE A 134 5.39 -1.65 1.91
C ILE A 134 4.40 -0.52 2.18
N ILE A 135 3.90 0.13 1.12
CA ILE A 135 2.77 1.08 1.19
C ILE A 135 1.49 0.35 0.77
N GLY A 136 0.51 0.32 1.67
CA GLY A 136 -0.79 -0.32 1.43
C GLY A 136 -0.76 -1.83 1.66
N SER A 137 -1.51 -2.56 0.84
CA SER A 137 -1.75 -4.00 1.01
C SER A 137 -0.76 -4.89 0.27
N GLY A 138 0.06 -4.34 -0.63
CA GLY A 138 1.09 -5.07 -1.36
C GLY A 138 2.23 -4.20 -1.90
N ARG A 139 3.31 -4.84 -2.36
CA ARG A 139 4.39 -4.16 -3.10
C ARG A 139 3.99 -4.01 -4.56
N ALA A 140 3.33 -2.91 -4.93
CA ALA A 140 2.70 -2.78 -6.25
C ALA A 140 3.39 -1.82 -7.26
N TYR A 141 3.88 -0.66 -6.82
CA TYR A 141 4.34 0.40 -7.74
C TYR A 141 5.87 0.52 -7.86
N ALA A 142 6.56 0.34 -6.74
CA ALA A 142 8.02 0.39 -6.65
C ALA A 142 8.57 -0.86 -5.97
N ASP A 143 9.80 -1.22 -6.30
CA ASP A 143 10.51 -2.34 -5.71
C ASP A 143 10.99 -2.02 -4.29
N MET A 144 11.25 -0.74 -4.01
CA MET A 144 11.72 -0.21 -2.74
C MET A 144 11.05 1.12 -2.39
N PHE A 145 11.05 1.45 -1.11
CA PHE A 145 10.57 2.73 -0.59
C PHE A 145 11.66 3.36 0.26
N ALA A 146 11.97 4.64 0.02
CA ALA A 146 12.95 5.37 0.81
C ALA A 146 12.30 6.58 1.48
N ILE A 147 12.75 6.87 2.70
CA ILE A 147 12.32 8.03 3.48
C ILE A 147 13.58 8.79 3.89
N VAL A 148 13.65 10.05 3.51
CA VAL A 148 14.77 10.94 3.82
C VAL A 148 14.25 12.17 4.58
N ASP A 149 15.15 12.90 5.22
CA ASP A 149 14.80 14.19 5.83
C ASP A 149 14.25 15.17 4.78
N ASP A 150 13.36 16.07 5.21
CA ASP A 150 12.65 17.01 4.33
C ASP A 150 13.63 17.91 3.54
N ALA A 151 14.75 18.35 4.15
CA ALA A 151 15.76 19.14 3.46
C ALA A 151 16.54 18.30 2.43
N THR A 152 16.82 17.04 2.76
CA THR A 152 17.47 16.09 1.85
C THR A 152 16.57 15.74 0.67
N TYR A 153 15.27 15.59 0.89
CA TYR A 153 14.28 15.27 -0.14
C TYR A 153 14.28 16.29 -1.29
N GLY A 154 14.44 17.57 -0.98
CA GLY A 154 14.54 18.64 -1.98
C GLY A 154 15.65 18.40 -3.02
N ASN A 155 16.75 17.78 -2.62
CA ASN A 155 17.92 17.52 -3.45
C ASN A 155 17.90 16.20 -4.22
N VAL A 156 16.97 15.29 -3.88
CA VAL A 156 16.84 14.00 -4.56
C VAL A 156 16.46 14.21 -6.02
N LYS A 157 17.13 13.51 -6.93
CA LYS A 157 16.82 13.46 -8.36
C LYS A 157 15.91 12.28 -8.63
N GLY A 158 14.88 12.51 -9.43
CA GLY A 158 13.93 11.48 -9.82
C GLY A 158 12.75 12.09 -10.57
N GLU A 159 11.97 11.23 -11.19
CA GLU A 159 10.71 11.62 -11.81
C GLU A 159 9.71 11.99 -10.70
N GLU A 160 9.09 13.17 -10.79
CA GLU A 160 8.03 13.55 -9.86
C GLU A 160 6.80 12.67 -10.08
N LYS A 161 6.32 12.06 -8.99
CA LYS A 161 5.10 11.28 -8.95
C LYS A 161 4.20 11.80 -7.83
N SER A 162 2.92 11.52 -7.98
CA SER A 162 1.88 11.77 -7.01
C SER A 162 1.35 10.45 -6.47
N VAL A 163 1.31 10.36 -5.15
CA VAL A 163 0.64 9.27 -4.42
C VAL A 163 -0.63 9.80 -3.80
N GLY A 164 -1.76 9.39 -4.35
CA GLY A 164 -3.08 9.74 -3.84
C GLY A 164 -3.56 8.74 -2.80
N VAL A 165 -4.01 9.22 -1.64
CA VAL A 165 -4.69 8.42 -0.63
C VAL A 165 -6.14 8.89 -0.58
N LEU A 166 -7.04 8.06 -1.09
CA LEU A 166 -8.47 8.36 -1.16
C LEU A 166 -9.23 7.47 -0.19
N LYS A 167 -9.97 8.07 0.75
CA LYS A 167 -10.82 7.39 1.71
C LYS A 167 -12.29 7.54 1.31
N PHE A 168 -13.04 6.46 1.38
CA PHE A 168 -14.43 6.36 0.95
C PHE A 168 -15.35 6.04 2.14
N ASP A 169 -16.64 6.37 2.02
CA ASP A 169 -17.66 6.00 3.02
C ASP A 169 -17.90 4.49 3.13
N LYS A 170 -17.70 3.78 2.02
CA LYS A 170 -17.99 2.37 1.85
C LYS A 170 -16.83 1.71 1.11
N ASP A 171 -16.84 0.39 1.08
CA ASP A 171 -15.87 -0.39 0.33
C ASP A 171 -15.90 -0.02 -1.17
N PRO A 172 -14.82 0.60 -1.70
CA PRO A 172 -14.80 1.14 -3.04
C PRO A 172 -14.40 0.09 -4.11
N SER A 173 -14.21 -1.18 -3.72
CA SER A 173 -13.74 -2.24 -4.64
C SER A 173 -14.59 -2.42 -5.90
N LYS A 174 -15.91 -2.17 -5.80
CA LYS A 174 -16.83 -2.25 -6.94
C LYS A 174 -16.89 -0.98 -7.78
N GLU A 175 -16.62 0.17 -7.16
CA GLU A 175 -16.69 1.48 -7.80
C GLU A 175 -15.38 1.79 -8.54
N PHE A 176 -14.28 1.13 -8.16
CA PHE A 176 -12.96 1.39 -8.70
C PHE A 176 -12.19 0.09 -9.04
N PRO A 177 -12.49 -0.56 -10.18
CA PRO A 177 -11.77 -1.77 -10.59
C PRO A 177 -10.39 -1.44 -11.18
N GLY A 178 -9.33 -2.00 -10.61
CA GLY A 178 -7.99 -1.93 -11.19
C GLY A 178 -7.37 -0.52 -11.19
N LYS A 179 -6.61 -0.18 -12.25
CA LYS A 179 -5.79 1.04 -12.30
C LYS A 179 -6.53 2.28 -12.84
N ASN A 180 -7.63 2.15 -13.57
CA ASN A 180 -8.49 3.27 -14.01
C ASN A 180 -7.78 4.53 -14.56
N GLY A 181 -6.64 4.40 -15.25
CA GLY A 181 -5.92 5.54 -15.84
C GLY A 181 -4.77 6.10 -14.98
N VAL A 182 -4.55 5.59 -13.77
CA VAL A 182 -3.31 5.79 -13.00
C VAL A 182 -2.30 4.67 -13.28
N GLU A 183 -1.05 4.86 -12.88
CA GLU A 183 0.04 3.90 -13.13
C GLU A 183 0.02 2.72 -12.14
N GLY A 184 -0.54 2.93 -10.95
CA GLY A 184 -0.75 1.90 -9.93
C GLY A 184 -1.94 2.24 -9.04
N ALA A 185 -2.65 1.23 -8.56
CA ALA A 185 -3.74 1.39 -7.61
C ALA A 185 -3.76 0.18 -6.67
N GLN A 186 -4.03 0.42 -5.39
CA GLN A 186 -4.15 -0.61 -4.37
C GLN A 186 -5.36 -0.34 -3.49
N LEU A 187 -6.23 -1.34 -3.34
CA LEU A 187 -7.30 -1.31 -2.37
C LEU A 187 -6.69 -1.49 -0.97
N VAL A 188 -7.02 -0.57 -0.05
CA VAL A 188 -6.42 -0.51 1.28
C VAL A 188 -7.47 -0.27 2.35
N LYS A 189 -7.06 -0.54 3.59
CA LYS A 189 -7.74 -0.08 4.79
C LYS A 189 -6.99 1.15 5.33
N ILE A 190 -7.72 2.23 5.55
CA ILE A 190 -7.23 3.50 6.07
C ILE A 190 -7.91 3.74 7.41
N LYS A 191 -7.11 4.00 8.45
CA LYS A 191 -7.66 4.31 9.78
C LYS A 191 -8.44 5.62 9.78
N LYS A 192 -9.44 5.68 10.66
CA LYS A 192 -10.29 6.87 10.84
C LYS A 192 -9.48 8.06 11.30
#